data_AF-A0A7Y4HX09-F1
#
_entry.id   AF-A0A7Y4HX09-F1
#
_cell.length_a   1.000
_cell.length_b   1.000
_cell.length_c   1.000
_cell.angle_alpha   90.00
_cell.angle_beta   90.00
_cell.angle_gamma   90.00
#
_symmetry.space_group_name_H-M   'P 1'
#
loop_
_entity.id
_entity.type
_entity.pdbx_description
1 polymer ?
#
loop_
_entity_poly.entity_id
_entity_poly.type
_entity_poly.pdbx_seq_one_letter_code
_entity_poly.pdbx_strand_id
1 'polypeptide(L)' 'GRCKNQCFDGGKITIKTLILTLTRELAIQINDSFKSYGKYTSQRSTVIFGGVSQKAQTDALRAGVDILIA' A
#
# COMPACT_ATOMS: atom_id res chain seq x y z
N GLY A 1 -9.05 -26.70 19.43
CA GLY A 1 -8.81 -25.25 19.27
C GLY A 1 -8.81 -24.92 17.80
N ARG A 2 -9.61 -23.93 17.37
CA ARG A 2 -9.63 -23.46 15.97
C ARG A 2 -8.88 -22.13 15.87
N CYS A 3 -7.87 -22.11 15.00
CA CYS A 3 -7.12 -20.93 14.60
C CYS A 3 -8.05 -19.78 14.19
N LYS A 4 -7.93 -18.63 14.87
CA LYS A 4 -8.58 -17.37 14.48
C LYS A 4 -7.75 -16.71 13.38
N ASN A 5 -7.85 -17.22 12.16
CA ASN A 5 -7.22 -16.58 11.00
C ASN A 5 -8.34 -16.04 10.12
N GLN A 6 -8.83 -14.89 10.58
CA GLN A 6 -9.65 -13.89 9.91
C GLN A 6 -10.07 -14.28 8.49
N CYS A 7 -11.34 -14.65 8.36
CA CYS A 7 -12.04 -14.68 7.09
C CYS A 7 -11.95 -13.27 6.48
N PHE A 8 -11.22 -13.14 5.37
CA PHE A 8 -11.03 -11.89 4.65
C PHE A 8 -12.40 -11.23 4.38
N ASP A 9 -12.65 -10.13 5.07
CA ASP A 9 -13.86 -9.32 4.94
C ASP A 9 -14.02 -8.83 3.49
N GLY A 10 -15.09 -9.29 2.85
CA GLY A 10 -15.52 -8.80 1.56
C GLY A 10 -15.94 -7.33 1.62
N GLY A 11 -15.45 -6.55 0.65
CA GLY A 11 -16.12 -5.32 0.20
C GLY A 11 -15.67 -3.99 0.81
N LYS A 12 -14.63 -3.93 1.65
CA LYS A 12 -14.09 -2.66 2.16
C LYS A 12 -12.68 -2.40 1.63
N ILE A 13 -12.49 -1.27 0.95
CA ILE A 13 -11.16 -0.74 0.63
C ILE A 13 -10.52 -0.37 1.96
N THR A 14 -9.70 -1.28 2.47
CA THR A 14 -9.07 -1.15 3.79
C THR A 14 -7.59 -1.29 3.57
N ILE A 15 -6.82 -0.31 4.03
CA ILE A 15 -5.36 -0.40 3.99
C ILE A 15 -4.97 -1.54 4.93
N LYS A 16 -4.33 -2.57 4.38
CA LYS A 16 -3.95 -3.77 5.12
C LYS A 16 -2.64 -3.57 5.87
N THR A 17 -1.73 -2.80 5.26
CA THR A 17 -0.38 -2.58 5.76
C THR A 17 0.04 -1.14 5.58
N LEU A 18 0.61 -0.56 6.65
CA LEU A 18 1.26 0.74 6.63
C LEU A 18 2.76 0.56 6.90
N ILE A 19 3.60 1.12 6.04
CA ILE A 19 5.06 1.09 6.17
C ILE A 19 5.52 2.53 6.33
N LEU A 20 6.20 2.83 7.44
CA LEU A 20 6.75 4.14 7.71
C LEU A 20 8.26 4.13 7.46
N THR A 21 8.74 5.06 6.66
CA THR A 21 10.13 5.15 6.22
C THR A 21 10.64 6.57 6.43
N LEU A 22 11.87 6.69 6.96
CA LEU A 22 12.47 8.01 7.25
C LEU A 22 12.93 8.74 5.97
N THR A 23 13.11 8.03 4.86
CA THR A 23 13.73 8.58 3.64
C THR A 23 12.91 8.26 2.40
N ARG A 24 12.76 9.28 1.54
CA ARG A 24 12.01 9.19 0.27
C ARG A 24 12.59 8.14 -0.67
N GLU A 25 13.90 8.06 -0.76
CA GLU A 25 14.60 7.13 -1.65
C GLU A 25 14.39 5.69 -1.23
N LEU A 26 14.43 5.40 0.07
CA LEU A 26 14.16 4.07 0.59
C LEU A 26 12.69 3.67 0.39
N ALA A 27 11.76 4.59 0.60
CA ALA A 27 10.34 4.38 0.35
C ALA A 27 10.07 3.93 -1.10
N ILE A 28 10.74 4.58 -2.06
CA ILE A 28 10.62 4.26 -3.48
C ILE A 28 11.24 2.90 -3.80
N GLN A 29 12.42 2.58 -3.24
CA GLN A 29 13.05 1.26 -3.44
C GLN A 29 12.18 0.12 -2.89
N ILE A 30 11.59 0.33 -1.72
CA ILE A 30 10.65 -0.63 -1.12
C ILE A 30 9.44 -0.80 -2.04
N ASN A 31 8.84 0.29 -2.52
CA ASN A 31 7.70 0.24 -3.43
C ASN A 31 8.03 -0.43 -4.77
N ASP A 32 9.23 -0.21 -5.32
CA ASP A 32 9.68 -0.87 -6.55
C ASP A 32 9.87 -2.37 -6.34
N SER A 33 10.42 -2.75 -5.19
CA SER A 33 10.50 -4.13 -4.74
C SER A 33 9.09 -4.74 -4.64
N PHE A 34 8.13 -4.05 -4.01
CA PHE A 34 6.73 -4.48 -3.94
C PHE A 34 6.06 -4.57 -5.31
N LYS A 35 6.35 -3.69 -6.26
CA LYS A 35 5.85 -3.80 -7.64
C LYS A 35 6.42 -5.03 -8.34
N SER A 36 7.71 -5.28 -8.15
CA SER A 36 8.41 -6.42 -8.75
C SER A 36 7.89 -7.75 -8.20
N TYR A 37 7.77 -7.87 -6.88
CA TYR A 37 7.24 -9.07 -6.22
C TYR A 37 5.72 -9.19 -6.37
N GLY A 38 5.02 -8.06 -6.30
CA GLY A 38 3.57 -7.94 -6.45
C GLY A 38 3.09 -8.06 -7.90
N LYS A 39 3.97 -8.21 -8.90
CA LYS A 39 3.56 -8.39 -10.30
C LYS A 39 2.57 -9.55 -10.50
N TYR A 40 2.68 -10.59 -9.68
CA TYR A 40 1.80 -11.77 -9.72
C TYR A 40 0.73 -11.78 -8.64
N THR A 41 0.65 -10.73 -7.82
CA THR A 41 -0.30 -10.60 -6.72
C THR A 41 -1.12 -9.34 -6.93
N SER A 42 -2.46 -9.39 -6.88
CA SER A 42 -3.30 -8.20 -7.09
C SER A 42 -3.27 -7.17 -5.94
N GLN A 43 -2.14 -7.03 -5.24
CA GLN A 43 -1.94 -6.06 -4.17
C GLN A 43 -1.47 -4.73 -4.75
N ARG A 44 -2.16 -3.64 -4.38
CA ARG A 44 -1.81 -2.29 -4.79
C ARG A 44 -0.98 -1.59 -3.71
N SER A 45 0.23 -1.19 -4.04
CA SER A 45 1.10 -0.38 -3.18
C SER A 45 1.16 1.07 -3.65
N THR A 46 1.18 2.01 -2.70
CA THR A 46 1.35 3.44 -3.00
C THR A 46 2.28 4.09 -1.99
N VAL A 47 3.06 5.06 -2.45
CA VAL A 47 3.93 5.86 -1.59
C VAL A 47 3.40 7.28 -1.47
N ILE A 48 3.24 7.76 -0.25
CA ILE A 48 2.86 9.12 0.10
C ILE A 48 4.10 9.82 0.65
N PHE A 49 4.41 10.99 0.12
CA PHE A 49 5.43 11.87 0.67
C PHE A 49 5.03 13.32 0.42
N GLY A 50 5.53 14.23 1.26
CA GLY A 50 5.33 15.67 1.06
C GLY A 50 6.01 16.19 -0.20
N GLY A 51 5.46 17.26 -0.80
CA GLY A 51 6.03 17.90 -1.99
C GLY A 51 5.55 17.34 -3.34
N VAL A 52 4.56 16.46 -3.36
CA VAL A 52 3.86 16.03 -4.59
C VAL A 52 2.37 16.42 -4.55
N SER A 53 1.73 16.44 -5.71
CA SER A 53 0.33 16.83 -5.85
C SER A 53 -0.61 15.96 -4.99
N GLN A 54 -1.26 16.57 -4.01
CA GLN A 54 -2.25 15.92 -3.13
C GLN A 54 -3.37 15.23 -3.94
N LYS A 55 -3.75 15.80 -5.09
CA LYS A 55 -4.78 15.23 -5.97
C LYS A 55 -4.38 13.87 -6.53
N ALA A 56 -3.12 13.69 -6.92
CA ALA A 56 -2.61 12.41 -7.42
C ALA A 56 -2.56 11.35 -6.30
N GLN A 57 -2.16 11.76 -5.10
CA GLN A 57 -2.16 10.87 -3.92
C GLN A 57 -3.57 10.44 -3.52
N THR A 58 -4.52 11.38 -3.54
CA THR A 58 -5.92 11.11 -3.22
C THR A 58 -6.57 10.19 -4.26
N ASP A 59 -6.25 10.39 -5.55
CA ASP A 59 -6.74 9.53 -6.63
C ASP A 59 -6.19 8.10 -6.49
N ALA A 60 -4.90 7.96 -6.17
CA ALA A 60 -4.28 6.66 -5.88
C ALA A 60 -4.96 5.94 -4.70
N LEU A 61 -5.28 6.67 -3.62
CA LEU A 61 -6.03 6.12 -2.48
C LEU A 61 -7.44 5.69 -2.87
N ARG A 62 -8.14 6.48 -3.70
CA ARG A 62 -9.49 6.15 -4.21
C ARG A 62 -9.50 4.96 -5.15
N ALA A 63 -8.45 4.75 -5.93
CA ALA A 63 -8.28 3.57 -6.76
C ALA A 63 -8.17 2.28 -5.93
N GLY A 64 -7.94 2.39 -4.62
CA GLY A 64 -7.84 1.27 -3.68
C GLY A 64 -6.39 0.86 -3.49
N VAL A 65 -5.91 1.01 -2.25
CA VAL A 65 -4.54 0.73 -1.83
C VAL A 65 -4.57 -0.32 -0.73
N ASP A 66 -3.85 -1.42 -0.92
CA ASP A 66 -3.64 -2.44 0.11
C ASP A 66 -2.45 -2.08 1.01
N ILE A 67 -1.40 -1.52 0.42
CA ILE A 67 -0.12 -1.20 1.09
C ILE A 67 0.18 0.28 0.94
N LEU A 68 0.17 1.00 2.07
CA LEU A 68 0.54 2.40 2.13
C LEU A 68 1.97 2.53 2.65
N ILE A 69 2.82 3.26 1.94
CA ILE A 69 4.17 3.59 2.36
C ILE A 69 4.23 5.10 2.58
N ALA A 70 4.71 5.56 3.72
CA ALA A 70 4.83 6.97 4.05
C ALA A 70 6.19 7.30 4.68
#